data_AF-A0A517NX79-F1
#
_entry.id   AF-A0A517NX79-F1
#
_cell.length_a   1.000
_cell.length_b   1.000
_cell.length_c   1.000
_cell.angle_alpha   90.00
_cell.angle_beta   90.00
_cell.angle_gamma   90.00
#
_symmetry.space_group_name_H-M   'P 1'
#
loop_
_entity.id
_entity.type
_entity.pdbx_description
1 polymer ?
#
loop_
_entity_poly.entity_id
_entity_poly.type
_entity_poly.pdbx_seq_one_letter_code
_entity_poly.pdbx_strand_id
1 'polypeptide(L)'
;MPDKILLFPPNQRDEKTQPFVAIYRVTSNCSLRCAVPVPAKLRSMLVRSAFLITAVIFAMPGRCRADDFLAGGRFYQQLTAPMSLVIQGKPFRATLVQVANQAEVNIWVDRFVDPSQIVDPGQLGPNVFAALANVAEQQNCVAMPVANVVLIGRADWVDATAAAVMPTANSIPRSDVSWEQLTTPRQALAKTNGASVEKTLALPHDLWPAVTLNHVQKPVAVNLILAQFGRRLSSPNQVDTAKTLPLSANEKVTRRYTQNDGLKSAIGTLSDPPALNSRSSIASIELTAKQHRILTTAVLGNASSNTPKRSLDERHIESLKIDKSKAGSILNQLAGVAKMKCIFAPSAQAARDKIISVDIKDKTLRQVIEIVAKESGLKVAWSDNSFQLIPIK
;
A
#
# COMPACT_ATOMS: atom_id res chain seq x y z
N MET A 1 -9.44 24.77 -56.63
CA MET A 1 -8.88 25.83 -55.77
C MET A 1 -8.04 25.13 -54.71
N PRO A 2 -6.70 25.23 -54.73
CA PRO A 2 -5.87 24.60 -53.71
C PRO A 2 -5.53 25.60 -52.60
N ASP A 3 -5.76 25.18 -51.36
CA ASP A 3 -5.49 25.94 -50.15
C ASP A 3 -3.99 26.03 -49.84
N LYS A 4 -3.60 27.24 -49.44
CA LYS A 4 -2.23 27.68 -49.17
C LYS A 4 -1.72 27.10 -47.86
N ILE A 5 -0.57 26.43 -47.94
CA ILE A 5 0.28 26.06 -46.81
C ILE A 5 1.10 27.31 -46.42
N LEU A 6 0.91 27.82 -45.20
CA LEU A 6 1.73 28.87 -44.60
C LEU A 6 2.92 28.25 -43.87
N LEU A 7 4.11 28.46 -44.45
CA LEU A 7 5.41 28.16 -43.83
C LEU A 7 5.80 29.32 -42.89
N PHE A 8 6.11 29.01 -41.64
CA PHE A 8 6.74 29.94 -40.70
C PHE A 8 8.26 29.96 -40.91
N PRO A 9 8.92 31.13 -40.90
CA PRO A 9 10.38 31.23 -40.99
C PRO A 9 11.08 31.00 -39.64
N PRO A 10 12.34 30.54 -39.63
CA PRO A 10 13.14 30.38 -38.42
C PRO A 10 13.70 31.74 -37.98
N ASN A 11 13.48 32.08 -36.71
CA ASN A 11 13.95 33.32 -36.11
C ASN A 11 15.39 33.13 -35.60
N GLN A 12 16.34 33.73 -36.30
CA GLN A 12 17.69 34.01 -35.81
C GLN A 12 17.61 34.99 -34.64
N ARG A 13 18.33 34.73 -33.54
CA ARG A 13 18.72 35.76 -32.59
C ARG A 13 20.20 35.68 -32.31
N ASP A 14 20.86 36.79 -32.65
CA ASP A 14 22.21 37.15 -32.31
C ASP A 14 22.42 37.29 -30.79
N GLU A 15 23.52 36.70 -30.36
CA GLU A 15 24.65 37.34 -29.68
C GLU A 15 24.46 38.56 -28.76
N LYS A 16 25.20 38.47 -27.64
CA LYS A 16 25.64 39.51 -26.69
C LYS A 16 24.63 39.88 -25.60
N THR A 17 24.92 39.45 -24.37
CA THR A 17 25.27 40.32 -23.23
C THR A 17 25.61 39.43 -22.02
N GLN A 18 26.89 39.40 -21.61
CA GLN A 18 27.29 38.92 -20.28
C GLN A 18 26.88 39.96 -19.22
N PRO A 19 26.58 39.54 -17.98
CA PRO A 19 27.38 40.09 -16.89
C PRO A 19 27.71 39.14 -15.73
N PHE A 20 28.89 39.40 -15.17
CA PHE A 20 29.26 39.35 -13.77
C PHE A 20 29.30 38.01 -13.01
N VAL A 21 30.54 37.54 -12.92
CA VAL A 21 31.15 36.72 -11.88
C VAL A 21 30.86 37.28 -10.47
N ALA A 22 30.31 36.44 -9.59
CA ALA A 22 30.38 36.64 -8.14
C ALA A 22 30.98 35.38 -7.50
N ILE A 23 32.31 35.39 -7.33
CA ILE A 23 33.04 34.40 -6.55
C ILE A 23 33.02 34.87 -5.10
N TYR A 24 32.21 34.23 -4.25
CA TYR A 24 32.32 34.41 -2.80
C TYR A 24 33.50 33.58 -2.28
N ARG A 25 34.62 34.26 -2.04
CA ARG A 25 35.80 33.75 -1.35
C ARG A 25 35.57 33.96 0.15
N VAL A 26 35.21 32.90 0.89
CA VAL A 26 35.16 32.96 2.35
C VAL A 26 36.58 32.76 2.88
N THR A 27 37.25 33.88 3.15
CA THR A 27 38.43 33.94 4.01
C THR A 27 38.01 34.37 5.40
N SER A 28 38.16 33.50 6.39
CA SER A 28 38.14 33.87 7.80
C SER A 28 39.42 33.36 8.45
N ASN A 29 40.33 34.31 8.65
CA ASN A 29 41.51 34.24 9.49
C ASN A 29 41.15 34.59 10.94
N CYS A 30 42.03 34.16 11.84
CA CYS A 30 42.28 34.70 13.18
C CYS A 30 41.22 34.51 14.27
N SER A 31 41.53 33.62 15.21
CA SER A 31 41.62 34.04 16.62
C SER A 31 42.65 33.21 17.37
N LEU A 32 43.65 33.93 17.89
CA LEU A 32 44.65 33.52 18.85
C LEU A 32 44.00 32.91 20.11
N ARG A 33 44.55 31.80 20.61
CA ARG A 33 44.55 31.51 22.05
C ARG A 33 45.88 30.92 22.50
N CYS A 34 46.56 31.74 23.29
CA CYS A 34 47.55 31.53 24.34
C CYS A 34 48.03 30.09 24.58
N ALA A 35 49.33 29.88 24.35
CA ALA A 35 50.12 28.84 24.99
C ALA A 35 50.30 29.18 26.48
N VAL A 36 49.96 28.24 27.36
CA VAL A 36 50.34 28.24 28.78
C VAL A 36 51.46 27.21 28.93
N PRO A 37 52.61 27.54 29.56
CA PRO A 37 53.65 26.56 29.80
C PRO A 37 53.25 25.64 30.96
N VAL A 38 53.19 24.34 30.70
CA VAL A 38 53.01 23.32 31.74
C VAL A 38 54.37 22.99 32.35
N PRO A 39 54.57 23.13 33.67
CA PRO A 39 55.84 22.78 34.30
C PRO A 39 56.05 21.27 34.33
N ALA A 40 57.22 20.85 33.88
CA ALA A 40 57.72 19.50 33.98
C ALA A 40 58.07 19.16 35.44
N LYS A 41 57.16 18.49 36.15
CA LYS A 41 57.46 17.62 37.31
C LYS A 41 56.17 16.99 37.84
N LEU A 42 55.81 15.83 37.30
CA LEU A 42 55.25 14.70 38.08
C LEU A 42 55.19 13.46 37.18
N ARG A 43 56.38 13.00 36.77
CA ARG A 43 56.59 11.63 36.29
C ARG A 43 56.80 10.75 37.51
N SER A 44 55.74 10.20 38.10
CA SER A 44 55.75 8.86 38.70
C SER A 44 54.38 8.54 39.26
N MET A 45 53.95 7.30 39.05
CA MET A 45 52.80 6.65 39.69
C MET A 45 51.41 7.12 39.26
N LEU A 46 51.02 6.80 38.03
CA LEU A 46 49.65 6.33 37.70
C LEU A 46 49.60 5.71 36.29
N VAL A 47 50.60 4.88 35.97
CA VAL A 47 50.60 4.03 34.77
C VAL A 47 50.37 2.60 35.24
N ARG A 48 49.11 2.24 35.56
CA ARG A 48 48.68 0.83 35.72
C ARG A 48 47.16 0.57 35.86
N SER A 49 46.28 1.56 35.67
CA SER A 49 44.81 1.31 35.76
C SER A 49 43.95 2.07 34.74
N ALA A 50 44.50 2.39 33.57
CA ALA A 50 43.77 3.06 32.49
C ALA A 50 43.84 2.27 31.17
N PHE A 51 43.67 0.95 31.25
CA PHE A 51 43.71 0.05 30.09
C PHE A 51 42.67 -1.07 30.23
N LEU A 52 41.37 -0.70 30.32
CA LEU A 52 40.25 -1.64 30.07
C LEU A 52 38.87 -0.95 30.03
N ILE A 53 38.80 0.26 29.47
CA ILE A 53 37.57 0.74 28.85
C ILE A 53 37.93 1.06 27.40
N THR A 54 38.33 0.02 26.67
CA THR A 54 38.19 0.03 25.22
C THR A 54 36.69 0.19 25.00
N ALA A 55 36.28 1.43 24.76
CA ALA A 55 34.95 1.75 24.34
C ALA A 55 34.71 0.96 23.04
N VAL A 56 34.13 -0.23 23.20
CA VAL A 56 33.41 -0.92 22.15
C VAL A 56 32.17 -0.08 21.90
N ILE A 57 32.38 1.13 21.37
CA ILE A 57 31.42 1.78 20.51
C ILE A 57 31.43 0.88 19.29
N PHE A 58 30.66 -0.21 19.37
CA PHE A 58 30.10 -0.85 18.19
C PHE A 58 29.48 0.31 17.42
N ALA A 59 30.21 0.82 16.43
CA ALA A 59 29.64 1.51 15.30
C ALA A 59 28.74 0.47 14.64
N MET A 60 27.56 0.23 15.23
CA MET A 60 26.50 -0.47 14.57
C MET A 60 26.22 0.39 13.35
N PRO A 61 26.54 -0.08 12.14
CA PRO A 61 26.27 0.69 10.93
C PRO A 61 24.81 1.10 11.03
N GLY A 62 24.55 2.40 10.94
CA GLY A 62 23.25 2.99 11.19
C GLY A 62 22.21 2.25 10.37
N ARG A 63 21.53 1.29 11.00
CA ARG A 63 20.50 0.49 10.35
C ARG A 63 19.42 1.49 9.98
N CYS A 64 19.26 1.74 8.68
CA CYS A 64 18.20 2.59 8.16
C CYS A 64 16.89 2.03 8.73
N ARG A 65 16.22 2.84 9.56
CA ARG A 65 14.95 2.47 10.18
C ARG A 65 13.90 2.47 9.09
N ALA A 66 13.44 1.28 8.71
CA ALA A 66 12.42 1.08 7.69
C ALA A 66 11.04 1.58 8.15
N ASP A 67 10.11 1.64 7.20
CA ASP A 67 8.69 1.93 7.44
C ASP A 67 8.05 0.99 8.47
N ASP A 68 7.62 1.55 9.60
CA ASP A 68 7.07 0.79 10.71
C ASP A 68 5.63 0.33 10.41
N PHE A 69 5.35 -0.96 10.59
CA PHE A 69 4.02 -1.53 10.40
C PHE A 69 3.35 -1.80 11.75
N LEU A 70 2.87 -0.72 12.38
CA LEU A 70 2.29 -0.75 13.72
C LEU A 70 0.77 -0.65 13.67
N ALA A 71 0.10 -1.38 14.55
CA ALA A 71 -1.36 -1.43 14.63
C ALA A 71 -2.01 -0.05 14.91
N GLY A 72 -1.28 0.85 15.56
CA GLY A 72 -1.74 2.22 15.85
C GLY A 72 -1.54 3.23 14.70
N GLY A 73 -0.90 2.84 13.60
CA GLY A 73 -0.68 3.74 12.47
C GLY A 73 -1.95 3.95 11.64
N ARG A 74 -2.20 5.19 11.15
CA ARG A 74 -3.34 5.52 10.26
C ARG A 74 -3.45 4.55 9.09
N PHE A 75 -2.33 4.26 8.43
CA PHE A 75 -2.29 3.34 7.28
C PHE A 75 -2.73 1.92 7.65
N TYR A 76 -2.30 1.40 8.80
CA TYR A 76 -2.75 0.10 9.30
C TYR A 76 -4.25 0.11 9.57
N GLN A 77 -4.73 1.15 10.26
CA GLN A 77 -6.16 1.31 10.57
C GLN A 77 -7.02 1.33 9.30
N GLN A 78 -6.61 2.09 8.27
CA GLN A 78 -7.28 2.12 6.97
C GLN A 78 -7.35 0.73 6.32
N LEU A 79 -6.24 -0.02 6.33
CA LEU A 79 -6.19 -1.36 5.74
C LEU A 79 -7.05 -2.40 6.51
N THR A 80 -7.15 -2.24 7.83
CA THR A 80 -7.97 -3.11 8.68
C THR A 80 -9.43 -2.65 8.81
N ALA A 81 -9.78 -1.49 8.24
CA ALA A 81 -11.14 -0.97 8.31
C ALA A 81 -12.13 -1.98 7.72
N PRO A 82 -13.27 -2.24 8.39
CA PRO A 82 -14.29 -3.14 7.86
C PRO A 82 -14.79 -2.65 6.50
N MET A 83 -14.91 -3.58 5.56
CA MET A 83 -15.45 -3.29 4.24
C MET A 83 -16.31 -4.44 3.77
N SER A 84 -17.46 -4.10 3.17
CA SER A 84 -18.27 -5.03 2.41
C SER A 84 -18.67 -4.35 1.12
N LEU A 85 -18.24 -4.93 0.00
CA LEU A 85 -18.53 -4.40 -1.34
C LEU A 85 -18.76 -5.59 -2.26
N VAL A 86 -19.70 -5.46 -3.20
CA VAL A 86 -19.93 -6.49 -4.21
C VAL A 86 -19.63 -5.89 -5.56
N ILE A 87 -18.73 -6.56 -6.29
CA ILE A 87 -18.28 -6.14 -7.61
C ILE A 87 -18.41 -7.33 -8.56
N GLN A 88 -19.08 -7.11 -9.68
CA GLN A 88 -19.21 -8.07 -10.75
C GLN A 88 -18.91 -7.37 -12.09
N GLY A 89 -18.11 -8.02 -12.93
CA GLY A 89 -17.92 -7.62 -14.32
C GLY A 89 -17.31 -6.22 -14.53
N LYS A 90 -16.36 -5.80 -13.68
CA LYS A 90 -15.67 -4.49 -13.81
C LYS A 90 -14.21 -4.64 -14.23
N PRO A 91 -13.62 -3.67 -14.96
CA PRO A 91 -12.20 -3.66 -15.24
C PRO A 91 -11.36 -3.66 -13.97
N PHE A 92 -10.29 -4.44 -13.96
CA PHE A 92 -9.40 -4.65 -12.81
C PHE A 92 -8.96 -3.35 -12.14
N ARG A 93 -8.45 -2.37 -12.92
CA ARG A 93 -8.01 -1.08 -12.36
C ARG A 93 -9.17 -0.29 -11.76
N ALA A 94 -10.34 -0.29 -12.39
CA ALA A 94 -11.51 0.41 -11.89
C ALA A 94 -11.97 -0.17 -10.55
N THR A 95 -11.97 -1.50 -10.44
CA THR A 95 -12.26 -2.24 -9.19
C THR A 95 -11.29 -1.87 -8.07
N LEU A 96 -9.98 -1.85 -8.35
CA LEU A 96 -8.96 -1.47 -7.37
C LEU A 96 -9.12 -0.02 -6.91
N VAL A 97 -9.30 0.91 -7.84
CA VAL A 97 -9.49 2.34 -7.53
C VAL A 97 -10.77 2.54 -6.71
N GLN A 98 -11.86 1.81 -7.00
CA GLN A 98 -13.08 1.88 -6.22
C GLN A 98 -12.85 1.46 -4.76
N VAL A 99 -12.18 0.33 -4.54
CA VAL A 99 -11.85 -0.17 -3.19
C VAL A 99 -10.91 0.79 -2.46
N ALA A 100 -9.88 1.28 -3.14
CA ALA A 100 -8.87 2.19 -2.60
C ALA A 100 -9.48 3.54 -2.19
N ASN A 101 -10.31 4.14 -3.04
CA ASN A 101 -10.96 5.43 -2.78
C ASN A 101 -11.91 5.37 -1.58
N GLN A 102 -12.65 4.26 -1.42
CA GLN A 102 -13.56 4.09 -0.28
C GLN A 102 -12.82 4.12 1.08
N ALA A 103 -11.54 3.72 1.10
CA ALA A 103 -10.72 3.65 2.31
C ALA A 103 -9.64 4.75 2.39
N GLU A 104 -9.58 5.64 1.39
CA GLU A 104 -8.50 6.63 1.22
C GLU A 104 -7.09 6.01 1.27
N VAL A 105 -6.92 4.84 0.64
CA VAL A 105 -5.66 4.10 0.61
C VAL A 105 -4.95 4.35 -0.71
N ASN A 106 -3.66 4.69 -0.67
CA ASN A 106 -2.85 4.79 -1.88
C ASN A 106 -2.57 3.39 -2.46
N ILE A 107 -2.75 3.24 -3.76
CA ILE A 107 -2.42 2.01 -4.50
C ILE A 107 -1.38 2.30 -5.58
N TRP A 108 -0.52 1.33 -5.86
CA TRP A 108 0.45 1.38 -6.96
C TRP A 108 0.47 0.04 -7.69
N VAL A 109 0.11 0.05 -8.97
CA VAL A 109 -0.11 -1.16 -9.77
C VAL A 109 1.06 -1.38 -10.73
N ASP A 110 1.57 -2.61 -10.82
CA ASP A 110 2.58 -3.03 -11.81
C ASP A 110 2.08 -2.74 -13.24
N ARG A 111 2.88 -2.04 -14.04
CA ARG A 111 2.54 -1.67 -15.42
C ARG A 111 2.30 -2.86 -16.35
N PHE A 112 2.85 -4.03 -16.02
CA PHE A 112 2.71 -5.24 -16.83
C PHE A 112 1.41 -6.00 -16.55
N VAL A 113 0.61 -5.53 -15.59
CA VAL A 113 -0.72 -6.08 -15.32
C VAL A 113 -1.73 -5.36 -16.20
N ASP A 114 -2.56 -6.12 -16.92
CA ASP A 114 -3.62 -5.55 -17.77
C ASP A 114 -4.67 -4.85 -16.91
N PRO A 115 -4.81 -3.51 -17.00
CA PRO A 115 -5.78 -2.78 -16.19
C PRO A 115 -7.22 -2.95 -16.68
N SER A 116 -7.41 -3.40 -17.91
CA SER A 116 -8.70 -3.49 -18.60
C SER A 116 -9.40 -4.84 -18.41
N GLN A 117 -8.65 -5.86 -17.98
CA GLN A 117 -9.18 -7.20 -17.80
C GLN A 117 -10.35 -7.19 -16.82
N ILE A 118 -11.46 -7.79 -17.23
CA ILE A 118 -12.67 -7.86 -16.42
C ILE A 118 -12.45 -8.84 -15.28
N VAL A 119 -12.81 -8.42 -14.07
CA VAL A 119 -12.78 -9.24 -12.86
C VAL A 119 -14.15 -9.34 -12.23
N ASP A 120 -14.40 -10.49 -11.61
CA ASP A 120 -15.62 -10.76 -10.84
C ASP A 120 -15.24 -11.39 -9.49
N PRO A 121 -14.70 -10.59 -8.56
CA PRO A 121 -14.31 -11.09 -7.25
C PRO A 121 -15.54 -11.43 -6.36
N GLY A 122 -16.76 -11.15 -6.83
CA GLY A 122 -17.98 -11.34 -6.06
C GLY A 122 -18.00 -10.44 -4.82
N GLN A 123 -18.11 -11.06 -3.65
CA GLN A 123 -18.16 -10.37 -2.37
C GLN A 123 -16.74 -10.06 -1.86
N LEU A 124 -16.42 -8.78 -1.72
CA LEU A 124 -15.19 -8.27 -1.14
C LEU A 124 -15.36 -7.97 0.36
N GLY A 125 -14.34 -8.32 1.13
CA GLY A 125 -14.29 -8.18 2.58
C GLY A 125 -13.39 -9.26 3.19
N PRO A 126 -13.25 -9.30 4.53
CA PRO A 126 -14.01 -8.50 5.50
C PRO A 126 -13.39 -7.11 5.82
N ASN A 127 -12.18 -6.84 5.34
CA ASN A 127 -11.52 -5.54 5.47
C ASN A 127 -10.95 -5.05 4.13
N VAL A 128 -10.48 -3.81 4.09
CA VAL A 128 -9.94 -3.16 2.89
C VAL A 128 -8.79 -3.95 2.29
N PHE A 129 -7.84 -4.42 3.11
CA PHE A 129 -6.71 -5.19 2.60
C PHE A 129 -7.14 -6.51 1.98
N ALA A 130 -8.04 -7.26 2.62
CA ALA A 130 -8.59 -8.50 2.08
C ALA A 130 -9.34 -8.24 0.77
N ALA A 131 -10.09 -7.14 0.67
CA ALA A 131 -10.73 -6.74 -0.58
C ALA A 131 -9.70 -6.51 -1.69
N LEU A 132 -8.65 -5.72 -1.44
CA LEU A 132 -7.57 -5.46 -2.41
C LEU A 132 -6.83 -6.74 -2.82
N ALA A 133 -6.52 -7.62 -1.84
CA ALA A 133 -5.85 -8.89 -2.09
C ALA A 133 -6.70 -9.84 -2.95
N ASN A 134 -8.01 -9.97 -2.64
CA ASN A 134 -8.93 -10.80 -3.41
C ASN A 134 -9.08 -10.30 -4.85
N VAL A 135 -9.13 -8.97 -5.06
CA VAL A 135 -9.15 -8.41 -6.42
C VAL A 135 -7.84 -8.73 -7.14
N ALA A 136 -6.68 -8.55 -6.50
CA ALA A 136 -5.37 -8.85 -7.07
C ALA A 136 -5.24 -10.31 -7.51
N GLU A 137 -5.75 -11.25 -6.71
CA GLU A 137 -5.68 -12.69 -6.99
C GLU A 137 -6.39 -13.09 -8.28
N GLN A 138 -7.47 -12.37 -8.67
CA GLN A 138 -8.16 -12.59 -9.96
C GLN A 138 -7.25 -12.41 -11.18
N GLN A 139 -6.10 -11.77 -11.00
CA GLN A 139 -5.07 -11.53 -12.02
C GLN A 139 -3.74 -12.22 -11.73
N ASN A 140 -3.72 -13.26 -10.88
CA ASN A 140 -2.49 -13.88 -10.39
C ASN A 140 -1.50 -12.86 -9.78
N CYS A 141 -2.03 -11.75 -9.25
CA CYS A 141 -1.26 -10.71 -8.61
C CYS A 141 -1.28 -10.89 -7.09
N VAL A 142 -0.32 -10.25 -6.42
CA VAL A 142 -0.26 -10.17 -4.96
C VAL A 142 -0.36 -8.72 -4.51
N ALA A 143 -0.85 -8.51 -3.29
CA ALA A 143 -0.89 -7.21 -2.64
C ALA A 143 0.13 -7.12 -1.50
N MET A 144 0.79 -5.97 -1.35
CA MET A 144 1.74 -5.73 -0.26
C MET A 144 1.72 -4.27 0.20
N PRO A 145 1.42 -3.99 1.48
CA PRO A 145 1.44 -2.63 2.00
C PRO A 145 2.83 -2.25 2.51
N VAL A 146 3.35 -1.14 1.98
CA VAL A 146 4.67 -0.58 2.28
C VAL A 146 4.66 0.94 2.12
N ALA A 147 5.24 1.66 3.08
CA ALA A 147 5.46 3.10 3.03
C ALA A 147 4.21 3.92 2.65
N ASN A 148 3.08 3.62 3.30
CA ASN A 148 1.77 4.25 3.06
C ASN A 148 1.19 4.03 1.65
N VAL A 149 1.60 2.95 0.97
CA VAL A 149 1.09 2.54 -0.35
C VAL A 149 0.86 1.03 -0.38
N VAL A 150 -0.18 0.56 -1.07
CA VAL A 150 -0.38 -0.86 -1.37
C VAL A 150 0.13 -1.15 -2.78
N LEU A 151 1.21 -1.92 -2.87
CA LEU A 151 1.71 -2.45 -4.14
C LEU A 151 0.83 -3.60 -4.60
N ILE A 152 0.47 -3.61 -5.89
CA ILE A 152 -0.34 -4.65 -6.50
C ILE A 152 0.30 -5.05 -7.83
N GLY A 153 0.65 -6.33 -8.00
CA GLY A 153 1.30 -6.78 -9.22
C GLY A 153 1.80 -8.21 -9.16
N ARG A 154 2.68 -8.58 -10.11
CA ARG A 154 3.36 -9.88 -10.10
C ARG A 154 4.21 -10.01 -8.83
N ALA A 155 4.28 -11.23 -8.28
CA ALA A 155 4.88 -11.45 -6.97
C ALA A 155 6.35 -11.05 -6.88
N ASP A 156 7.13 -11.37 -7.90
CA ASP A 156 8.54 -11.01 -8.03
C ASP A 156 8.74 -9.48 -8.08
N TRP A 157 7.91 -8.78 -8.86
CA TRP A 157 7.95 -7.33 -8.95
C TRP A 157 7.55 -6.65 -7.63
N VAL A 158 6.50 -7.13 -6.97
CA VAL A 158 6.05 -6.60 -5.67
C VAL A 158 7.14 -6.77 -4.62
N ASP A 159 7.73 -7.97 -4.54
CA ASP A 159 8.79 -8.27 -3.58
C ASP A 159 10.03 -7.39 -3.84
N ALA A 160 10.45 -7.23 -5.10
CA ALA A 160 11.60 -6.41 -5.46
C ALA A 160 11.35 -4.90 -5.26
N THR A 161 10.13 -4.42 -5.53
CA THR A 161 9.74 -3.02 -5.32
C THR A 161 9.66 -2.69 -3.84
N ALA A 162 9.08 -3.58 -3.04
CA ALA A 162 9.00 -3.41 -1.60
C ALA A 162 10.39 -3.37 -0.95
N ALA A 163 11.33 -4.21 -1.40
CA ALA A 163 12.72 -4.18 -0.94
C ALA A 163 13.40 -2.83 -1.22
N ALA A 164 13.11 -2.19 -2.36
CA ALA A 164 13.64 -0.87 -2.69
C ALA A 164 13.01 0.27 -1.87
N VAL A 165 11.74 0.13 -1.50
CA VAL A 165 10.96 1.20 -0.85
C VAL A 165 11.08 1.14 0.68
N MET A 166 11.04 -0.05 1.30
CA MET A 166 11.04 -0.20 2.75
C MET A 166 12.18 0.51 3.49
N PRO A 167 13.44 0.53 3.01
CA PRO A 167 14.54 1.14 3.73
C PRO A 167 14.50 2.67 3.77
N THR A 168 13.52 3.31 3.11
CA THR A 168 13.35 4.76 3.13
C THR A 168 13.11 5.23 4.57
N ALA A 169 13.86 6.24 5.00
CA ALA A 169 13.88 6.70 6.38
C ALA A 169 12.57 7.42 6.74
N ASN A 170 11.95 7.02 7.86
CA ASN A 170 10.73 7.65 8.38
C ASN A 170 10.88 9.15 8.73
N SER A 171 12.10 9.67 8.87
CA SER A 171 12.36 11.09 9.16
C SER A 171 12.14 12.02 7.96
N ILE A 172 11.98 11.47 6.75
CA ILE A 172 11.73 12.27 5.55
C ILE A 172 10.28 12.77 5.57
N PRO A 173 10.04 14.08 5.39
CA PRO A 173 8.69 14.63 5.32
C PRO A 173 7.85 13.95 4.24
N ARG A 174 6.59 13.72 4.58
CA ARG A 174 5.58 13.19 3.66
C ARG A 174 4.89 14.36 2.96
N SER A 175 4.63 14.19 1.67
CA SER A 175 3.94 15.18 0.84
C SER A 175 2.97 14.48 -0.10
N ASP A 176 1.99 15.22 -0.59
CA ASP A 176 1.10 14.71 -1.62
C ASP A 176 1.79 14.82 -2.98
N VAL A 177 1.66 13.78 -3.78
CA VAL A 177 2.21 13.71 -5.14
C VAL A 177 1.08 13.34 -6.07
N SER A 178 0.86 14.13 -7.12
CA SER A 178 -0.16 13.80 -8.11
C SER A 178 0.25 14.18 -9.53
N TRP A 179 -0.31 13.47 -10.48
CA TRP A 179 -0.23 13.81 -11.90
C TRP A 179 -1.46 13.36 -12.66
N GLU A 180 -1.66 13.98 -13.81
CA GLU A 180 -2.84 13.82 -14.65
C GLU A 180 -2.70 12.62 -15.59
N GLN A 181 -3.81 12.22 -16.21
CA GLN A 181 -3.81 11.22 -17.26
C GLN A 181 -2.87 11.64 -18.40
N LEU A 182 -2.23 10.67 -19.04
CA LEU A 182 -1.28 10.87 -20.15
C LEU A 182 0.03 11.57 -19.72
N THR A 183 0.33 11.59 -18.43
CA THR A 183 1.65 12.01 -17.94
C THR A 183 2.69 10.96 -18.35
N THR A 184 3.85 11.40 -18.85
CA THR A 184 4.97 10.51 -19.16
C THR A 184 5.80 10.17 -17.91
N PRO A 185 6.54 9.05 -17.87
CA PRO A 185 7.43 8.71 -16.75
C PRO A 185 8.41 9.83 -16.38
N ARG A 186 8.92 10.56 -17.38
CA ARG A 186 9.83 11.70 -17.20
C ARG A 186 9.13 12.86 -16.48
N GLN A 187 7.92 13.22 -16.92
CA GLN A 187 7.11 14.23 -16.27
C GLN A 187 6.71 13.84 -14.85
N ALA A 188 6.40 12.56 -14.59
CA ALA A 188 6.12 12.06 -13.25
C ALA A 188 7.35 12.14 -12.33
N LEU A 189 8.55 11.83 -12.83
CA LEU A 189 9.80 12.03 -12.09
C LEU A 189 10.04 13.52 -11.80
N ALA A 190 9.84 14.41 -12.76
CA ALA A 190 9.99 15.85 -12.53
C ALA A 190 9.07 16.35 -11.41
N LYS A 191 7.81 15.89 -11.37
CA LYS A 191 6.83 16.24 -10.31
C LYS A 191 7.19 15.68 -8.93
N THR A 192 8.05 14.66 -8.84
CA THR A 192 8.50 14.07 -7.57
C THR A 192 9.86 14.59 -7.10
N ASN A 193 10.40 15.62 -7.75
CA ASN A 193 11.79 16.10 -7.60
C ASN A 193 12.85 15.06 -8.02
N GLY A 194 12.49 14.09 -8.87
CA GLY A 194 13.38 13.07 -9.43
C GLY A 194 14.07 13.47 -10.74
N ALA A 195 14.06 14.75 -11.13
CA ALA A 195 14.58 15.22 -12.42
C ALA A 195 16.08 14.93 -12.64
N SER A 196 16.88 14.89 -11.57
CA SER A 196 18.31 14.54 -11.68
C SER A 196 18.52 13.08 -12.09
N VAL A 197 17.65 12.17 -11.63
CA VAL A 197 17.68 10.75 -11.97
C VAL A 197 17.36 10.53 -13.45
N GLU A 198 16.41 11.31 -13.98
CA GLU A 198 15.96 11.24 -15.38
C GLU A 198 17.12 11.36 -16.37
N LYS A 199 18.05 12.29 -16.14
CA LYS A 199 19.17 12.56 -17.06
C LYS A 199 20.07 11.34 -17.28
N THR A 200 20.05 10.38 -16.36
CA THR A 200 20.90 9.19 -16.41
C THR A 200 20.19 7.97 -16.99
N LEU A 201 18.87 8.02 -17.19
CA LEU A 201 18.06 6.87 -17.56
C LEU A 201 17.21 7.15 -18.80
N ALA A 202 17.45 6.38 -19.87
CA ALA A 202 16.61 6.40 -21.06
C ALA A 202 15.25 5.72 -20.76
N LEU A 203 14.31 6.50 -20.21
CA LEU A 203 12.95 6.04 -19.98
C LEU A 203 12.14 6.08 -21.29
N PRO A 204 11.34 5.03 -21.57
CA PRO A 204 10.48 5.00 -22.74
C PRO A 204 9.38 6.07 -22.63
N HIS A 205 8.93 6.57 -23.78
CA HIS A 205 7.80 7.49 -23.88
C HIS A 205 6.49 6.71 -23.73
N ASP A 206 6.15 6.37 -22.51
CA ASP A 206 4.89 5.75 -22.12
C ASP A 206 3.89 6.81 -21.62
N LEU A 207 2.59 6.56 -21.74
CA LEU A 207 1.54 7.45 -21.26
C LEU A 207 0.84 6.80 -20.06
N TRP A 208 0.96 7.42 -18.89
CA TRP A 208 0.49 6.83 -17.64
C TRP A 208 -0.92 7.30 -17.24
N PRO A 209 -1.64 6.48 -16.46
CA PRO A 209 -2.88 6.93 -15.83
C PRO A 209 -2.60 8.07 -14.85
N ALA A 210 -3.67 8.81 -14.53
CA ALA A 210 -3.64 9.72 -13.39
C ALA A 210 -3.32 8.95 -12.09
N VAL A 211 -2.52 9.56 -11.22
CA VAL A 211 -2.20 9.00 -9.90
C VAL A 211 -2.22 10.13 -8.88
N THR A 212 -2.74 9.81 -7.70
CA THR A 212 -2.63 10.64 -6.49
C THR A 212 -2.09 9.77 -5.36
N LEU A 213 -0.97 10.17 -4.78
CA LEU A 213 -0.33 9.55 -3.63
C LEU A 213 -0.36 10.55 -2.47
N ASN A 214 -1.22 10.28 -1.48
CA ASN A 214 -1.39 11.15 -0.32
C ASN A 214 -0.41 10.77 0.79
N HIS A 215 0.25 11.77 1.37
CA HIS A 215 1.19 11.60 2.49
C HIS A 215 2.27 10.54 2.20
N VAL A 216 2.91 10.59 1.03
CA VAL A 216 4.01 9.69 0.66
C VAL A 216 5.33 10.45 0.68
N GLN A 217 6.42 9.79 1.05
CA GLN A 217 7.74 10.41 1.01
C GLN A 217 8.21 10.50 -0.45
N LYS A 218 8.81 11.63 -0.86
CA LYS A 218 9.26 11.81 -2.25
C LYS A 218 10.17 10.68 -2.76
N PRO A 219 11.16 10.16 -1.99
CA PRO A 219 11.98 9.06 -2.46
C PRO A 219 11.22 7.75 -2.67
N VAL A 220 10.12 7.54 -1.93
CA VAL A 220 9.20 6.42 -2.16
C VAL A 220 8.55 6.59 -3.52
N ALA A 221 7.96 7.75 -3.82
CA ALA A 221 7.34 8.02 -5.11
C ALA A 221 8.33 7.85 -6.28
N VAL A 222 9.57 8.33 -6.13
CA VAL A 222 10.63 8.13 -7.14
C VAL A 222 10.95 6.63 -7.32
N ASN A 223 11.15 5.87 -6.25
CA ASN A 223 11.40 4.43 -6.34
C ASN A 223 10.21 3.68 -6.97
N LEU A 224 8.97 4.07 -6.68
CA LEU A 224 7.77 3.49 -7.31
C LEU A 224 7.77 3.70 -8.83
N ILE A 225 8.13 4.90 -9.29
CA ILE A 225 8.26 5.21 -10.73
C ILE A 225 9.39 4.38 -11.35
N LEU A 226 10.57 4.32 -10.73
CA LEU A 226 11.72 3.56 -11.23
C LEU A 226 11.45 2.05 -11.27
N ALA A 227 10.70 1.52 -10.30
CA ALA A 227 10.38 0.10 -10.20
C ALA A 227 9.54 -0.40 -11.39
N GLN A 228 8.74 0.48 -12.01
CA GLN A 228 8.03 0.18 -13.26
C GLN A 228 8.98 -0.16 -14.43
N PHE A 229 10.26 0.18 -14.31
CA PHE A 229 11.30 -0.09 -15.30
C PHE A 229 12.39 -1.04 -14.78
N GLY A 230 12.12 -1.77 -13.69
CA GLY A 230 13.10 -2.67 -13.08
C GLY A 230 14.31 -1.96 -12.49
N ARG A 231 14.16 -0.69 -12.09
CA ARG A 231 15.20 0.14 -11.49
C ARG A 231 14.82 0.59 -10.08
N ARG A 232 15.81 1.05 -9.32
CA ARG A 232 15.65 1.68 -8.01
C ARG A 232 16.75 2.70 -7.77
N LEU A 233 16.60 3.53 -6.74
CA LEU A 233 17.69 4.38 -6.27
C LEU A 233 18.80 3.53 -5.61
N SER A 234 20.07 3.92 -5.83
CA SER A 234 21.21 3.34 -5.13
C SER A 234 21.21 3.67 -3.64
N SER A 235 20.67 4.84 -3.30
CA SER A 235 20.44 5.31 -1.93
C SER A 235 18.97 5.70 -1.81
N PRO A 236 18.16 4.97 -1.03
CA PRO A 236 16.71 5.15 -0.99
C PRO A 236 16.30 6.52 -0.43
N ASN A 237 17.21 7.26 0.21
CA ASN A 237 16.94 8.55 0.85
C ASN A 237 17.50 9.76 0.10
N GLN A 238 18.28 9.57 -0.97
CA GLN A 238 18.97 10.65 -1.68
C GLN A 238 18.51 10.70 -3.13
N VAL A 239 17.54 11.55 -3.47
CA VAL A 239 17.01 11.61 -4.84
C VAL A 239 17.94 12.36 -5.78
N ASP A 240 18.54 13.47 -5.33
CA ASP A 240 19.24 14.41 -6.22
C ASP A 240 20.56 13.90 -6.78
N THR A 241 21.22 12.98 -6.05
CA THR A 241 22.57 12.49 -6.38
C THR A 241 22.62 10.98 -6.58
N ALA A 242 21.51 10.27 -6.40
CA ALA A 242 21.52 8.81 -6.50
C ALA A 242 21.66 8.36 -7.95
N LYS A 243 22.48 7.34 -8.12
CA LYS A 243 22.49 6.51 -9.33
C LYS A 243 21.30 5.55 -9.26
N THR A 244 20.91 5.03 -10.42
CA THR A 244 19.93 3.93 -10.45
C THR A 244 20.62 2.58 -10.47
N LEU A 245 20.09 1.62 -9.73
CA LEU A 245 20.52 0.21 -9.76
C LEU A 245 19.38 -0.68 -10.29
N PRO A 246 19.67 -1.89 -10.76
CA PRO A 246 18.65 -2.91 -10.99
C PRO A 246 17.85 -3.20 -9.71
N LEU A 247 16.56 -3.48 -9.89
CA LEU A 247 15.68 -3.91 -8.81
C LEU A 247 16.07 -5.32 -8.33
N SER A 248 16.00 -5.57 -7.02
CA SER A 248 16.36 -6.87 -6.42
C SER A 248 15.44 -7.20 -5.26
N ALA A 249 14.94 -8.43 -5.19
CA ALA A 249 14.07 -8.91 -4.12
C ALA A 249 14.81 -9.55 -2.93
N ASN A 250 16.12 -9.80 -3.08
CA ASN A 250 16.89 -10.60 -2.13
C ASN A 250 17.48 -9.78 -0.98
N GLU A 251 17.28 -8.47 -0.97
CA GLU A 251 17.75 -7.61 0.10
C GLU A 251 16.93 -7.86 1.37
N LYS A 252 17.63 -8.12 2.48
CA LYS A 252 17.00 -8.20 3.80
C LYS A 252 16.77 -6.79 4.31
N VAL A 253 15.58 -6.55 4.85
CA VAL A 253 15.19 -5.27 5.43
C VAL A 253 14.68 -5.51 6.84
N THR A 254 15.00 -4.62 7.77
CA THR A 254 14.47 -4.67 9.14
C THR A 254 13.18 -3.86 9.21
N ARG A 255 12.04 -4.51 9.50
CA ARG A 255 10.74 -3.84 9.69
C ARG A 255 10.20 -4.08 11.08
N ARG A 256 9.53 -3.08 11.67
CA ARG A 256 8.85 -3.24 12.97
C ARG A 256 7.40 -3.65 12.80
N TYR A 257 6.93 -4.54 13.67
CA TYR A 257 5.57 -5.05 13.72
C TYR A 257 4.99 -4.96 15.12
N THR A 258 3.71 -4.66 15.25
CA THR A 258 2.98 -4.95 16.50
C THR A 258 2.85 -6.45 16.67
N GLN A 259 3.26 -6.97 17.83
CA GLN A 259 3.10 -8.39 18.16
C GLN A 259 1.62 -8.71 18.41
N ASN A 260 1.11 -9.69 17.67
CA ASN A 260 -0.20 -10.30 17.86
C ASN A 260 -0.13 -11.78 17.46
N ASP A 261 -1.19 -12.53 17.70
CA ASP A 261 -1.19 -13.97 17.41
C ASP A 261 -1.09 -14.28 15.91
N GLY A 262 -1.62 -13.39 15.06
CA GLY A 262 -1.46 -13.47 13.61
C GLY A 262 0.01 -13.39 13.19
N LEU A 263 0.79 -12.46 13.78
CA LEU A 263 2.22 -12.33 13.52
C LEU A 263 2.98 -13.57 14.01
N LYS A 264 2.71 -14.04 15.24
CA LYS A 264 3.38 -15.22 15.81
C LYS A 264 3.13 -16.47 14.97
N SER A 265 1.87 -16.70 14.59
CA SER A 265 1.49 -17.80 13.71
C SER A 265 2.20 -17.72 12.36
N ALA A 266 2.20 -16.55 11.72
CA ALA A 266 2.86 -16.34 10.44
C ALA A 266 4.37 -16.57 10.49
N ILE A 267 5.03 -16.14 11.56
CA ILE A 267 6.47 -16.38 11.77
C ILE A 267 6.76 -17.87 11.88
N GLY A 268 5.90 -18.64 12.55
CA GLY A 268 6.04 -20.10 12.63
C GLY A 268 5.95 -20.84 11.29
N THR A 269 5.46 -20.19 10.23
CA THR A 269 5.42 -20.76 8.87
C THR A 269 6.66 -20.50 8.03
N LEU A 270 7.57 -19.64 8.51
CA LEU A 270 8.82 -19.33 7.82
C LEU A 270 9.82 -20.47 8.01
N SER A 271 10.58 -20.79 6.96
CA SER A 271 11.60 -21.84 7.02
C SER A 271 12.75 -21.53 8.00
N ASP A 272 13.02 -20.24 8.24
CA ASP A 272 14.00 -19.74 9.21
C ASP A 272 13.35 -18.62 10.03
N PRO A 273 12.62 -18.98 11.11
CA PRO A 273 11.81 -18.02 11.86
C PRO A 273 12.71 -17.12 12.72
N PRO A 274 12.59 -15.78 12.63
CA PRO A 274 13.33 -14.88 13.49
C PRO A 274 12.88 -15.02 14.95
N ALA A 275 13.84 -14.92 15.88
CA ALA A 275 13.53 -14.93 17.31
C ALA A 275 12.70 -13.71 17.70
N LEU A 276 11.56 -13.94 18.37
CA LEU A 276 10.72 -12.87 18.92
C LEU A 276 11.05 -12.65 20.39
N ASN A 277 11.28 -11.39 20.76
CA ASN A 277 11.34 -11.00 22.16
C ASN A 277 9.92 -10.88 22.71
N SER A 278 9.52 -11.81 23.59
CA SER A 278 8.18 -11.85 24.20
C SER A 278 7.87 -10.69 25.14
N ARG A 279 8.87 -9.90 25.55
CA ARG A 279 8.69 -8.78 26.50
C ARG A 279 8.24 -7.47 25.86
N SER A 280 8.30 -7.34 24.53
CA SER A 280 7.96 -6.10 23.82
C SER A 280 6.71 -6.27 22.97
N SER A 281 5.79 -5.30 23.01
CA SER A 281 4.63 -5.25 22.10
C SER A 281 4.99 -4.98 20.63
N ILE A 282 6.26 -4.64 20.36
CA ILE A 282 6.78 -4.37 19.01
C ILE A 282 7.96 -5.31 18.74
N ALA A 283 7.89 -6.10 17.66
CA ALA A 283 9.01 -6.90 17.16
C ALA A 283 9.73 -6.16 16.03
N SER A 284 11.07 -6.11 16.06
CA SER A 284 11.88 -5.68 14.92
C SER A 284 12.41 -6.92 14.22
N ILE A 285 12.04 -7.11 12.97
CA ILE A 285 12.26 -8.35 12.24
C ILE A 285 13.02 -8.05 10.95
N GLU A 286 14.16 -8.72 10.75
CA GLU A 286 14.98 -8.61 9.55
C GLU A 286 14.72 -9.78 8.60
N LEU A 287 14.05 -9.51 7.48
CA LEU A 287 13.64 -10.53 6.51
C LEU A 287 13.71 -9.99 5.08
N THR A 288 13.56 -10.88 4.10
CA THR A 288 13.35 -10.48 2.71
C THR A 288 11.95 -9.86 2.53
N ALA A 289 11.77 -9.06 1.48
CA ALA A 289 10.47 -8.48 1.16
C ALA A 289 9.37 -9.53 0.96
N LYS A 290 9.70 -10.67 0.32
CA LYS A 290 8.80 -11.82 0.18
C LYS A 290 8.28 -12.33 1.51
N GLN A 291 9.17 -12.52 2.48
CA GLN A 291 8.80 -12.98 3.82
C GLN A 291 7.98 -11.91 4.55
N HIS A 292 8.35 -10.62 4.44
CA HIS A 292 7.54 -9.53 4.98
C HIS A 292 6.13 -9.49 4.38
N ARG A 293 5.96 -9.80 3.09
CA ARG A 293 4.64 -9.88 2.46
C ARG A 293 3.80 -10.98 3.10
N ILE A 294 4.37 -12.19 3.26
CA ILE A 294 3.70 -13.32 3.93
C ILE A 294 3.25 -12.91 5.35
N LEU A 295 4.15 -12.33 6.14
CA LEU A 295 3.83 -11.86 7.49
C LEU A 295 2.71 -10.82 7.49
N THR A 296 2.78 -9.85 6.59
CA THR A 296 1.84 -8.74 6.56
C THR A 296 0.45 -9.20 6.11
N THR A 297 0.38 -10.10 5.12
CA THR A 297 -0.87 -10.72 4.68
C THR A 297 -1.53 -11.48 5.82
N ALA A 298 -0.78 -12.26 6.59
CA ALA A 298 -1.33 -12.99 7.73
C ALA A 298 -1.80 -12.06 8.86
N VAL A 299 -1.04 -11.00 9.16
CA VAL A 299 -1.42 -10.01 10.18
C VAL A 299 -2.70 -9.28 9.80
N LEU A 300 -2.81 -8.81 8.55
CA LEU A 300 -3.97 -8.05 8.09
C LEU A 300 -5.19 -8.93 7.78
N GLY A 301 -4.98 -10.14 7.27
CA GLY A 301 -6.06 -11.11 7.02
C GLY A 301 -6.76 -11.51 8.32
N ASN A 302 -6.00 -11.66 9.40
CA ASN A 302 -6.54 -12.02 10.72
C ASN A 302 -7.09 -10.82 11.50
N ALA A 303 -6.73 -9.57 11.17
CA ALA A 303 -7.17 -8.39 11.91
C ALA A 303 -8.69 -8.22 11.96
N SER A 304 -9.43 -8.80 11.01
CA SER A 304 -10.89 -8.71 10.97
C SER A 304 -11.64 -9.73 11.85
N SER A 305 -10.98 -10.71 12.45
CA SER A 305 -11.65 -11.67 13.35
C SER A 305 -12.01 -11.07 14.70
N ASN A 306 -11.37 -9.95 15.08
CA ASN A 306 -11.56 -9.28 16.36
C ASN A 306 -12.62 -8.17 16.36
N THR A 307 -13.29 -7.90 15.24
CA THR A 307 -14.48 -7.06 15.28
C THR A 307 -15.55 -7.83 16.06
N PRO A 308 -16.11 -7.31 17.17
CA PRO A 308 -17.18 -8.00 17.87
C PRO A 308 -18.26 -8.38 16.85
N LYS A 309 -18.76 -9.62 16.92
CA LYS A 309 -19.87 -10.08 16.10
C LYS A 309 -21.07 -9.16 16.38
N ARG A 310 -21.17 -8.05 15.65
CA ARG A 310 -22.35 -7.18 15.70
C ARG A 310 -23.53 -8.04 15.29
N SER A 311 -24.56 -8.02 16.12
CA SER A 311 -25.79 -8.74 15.85
C SER A 311 -26.33 -8.31 14.46
N LEU A 312 -27.13 -9.16 13.83
CA LEU A 312 -27.71 -8.84 12.52
C LEU A 312 -28.60 -7.58 12.59
N ASP A 313 -29.08 -7.27 13.79
CA ASP A 313 -29.94 -6.14 14.10
C ASP A 313 -29.15 -4.83 14.28
N GLU A 314 -27.85 -4.89 14.58
CA GLU A 314 -26.98 -3.72 14.70
C GLU A 314 -26.30 -3.34 13.37
N ARG A 315 -26.30 -4.23 12.38
CA ARG A 315 -25.63 -4.00 11.09
C ARG A 315 -26.57 -3.26 10.13
N HIS A 316 -26.44 -1.94 10.06
CA HIS A 316 -27.16 -1.10 9.11
C HIS A 316 -26.53 -1.13 7.72
N ILE A 317 -27.39 -1.20 6.71
CA ILE A 317 -27.07 -0.96 5.30
C ILE A 317 -27.63 0.42 4.95
N GLU A 318 -26.75 1.37 4.66
CA GLU A 318 -27.14 2.74 4.35
C GLU A 318 -27.93 2.82 3.04
N SER A 319 -27.46 2.14 2.00
CA SER A 319 -28.20 1.99 0.75
C SER A 319 -27.79 0.73 0.00
N LEU A 320 -28.78 0.04 -0.58
CA LEU A 320 -28.60 -1.09 -1.47
C LEU A 320 -29.59 -0.97 -2.62
N LYS A 321 -29.07 -0.71 -3.81
CA LYS A 321 -29.84 -0.73 -5.06
C LYS A 321 -29.54 -2.00 -5.82
N ILE A 322 -30.57 -2.81 -6.01
CA ILE A 322 -30.54 -4.03 -6.79
C ILE A 322 -31.41 -3.79 -8.01
N ASP A 323 -30.86 -3.96 -9.20
CA ASP A 323 -31.63 -3.92 -10.43
C ASP A 323 -31.52 -5.26 -11.18
N LYS A 324 -32.68 -5.81 -11.57
CA LYS A 324 -32.85 -7.00 -12.43
C LYS A 324 -31.93 -8.17 -12.07
N SER A 325 -31.86 -8.52 -10.80
CA SER A 325 -31.00 -9.61 -10.33
C SER A 325 -31.84 -10.76 -9.76
N LYS A 326 -31.36 -11.99 -9.90
CA LYS A 326 -32.04 -13.19 -9.36
C LYS A 326 -32.04 -13.15 -7.83
N ALA A 327 -33.21 -13.35 -7.23
CA ALA A 327 -33.38 -13.34 -5.76
C ALA A 327 -32.41 -14.29 -5.05
N GLY A 328 -32.20 -15.49 -5.60
CA GLY A 328 -31.28 -16.48 -5.04
C GLY A 328 -29.83 -16.02 -4.96
N SER A 329 -29.37 -15.26 -5.97
CA SER A 329 -27.99 -14.73 -5.99
C SER A 329 -27.80 -13.70 -4.88
N ILE A 330 -28.74 -12.77 -4.78
CA ILE A 330 -28.74 -11.70 -3.78
C ILE A 330 -28.81 -12.27 -2.36
N LEU A 331 -29.70 -13.23 -2.11
CA LEU A 331 -29.87 -13.82 -0.77
C LEU A 331 -28.63 -14.60 -0.33
N ASN A 332 -27.99 -15.33 -1.24
CA ASN A 332 -26.71 -15.99 -0.94
C ASN A 332 -25.60 -14.99 -0.63
N GLN A 333 -25.55 -13.89 -1.37
CA GLN A 333 -24.59 -12.81 -1.15
C GLN A 333 -24.82 -12.12 0.20
N LEU A 334 -26.08 -11.80 0.55
CA LEU A 334 -26.43 -11.25 1.86
C LEU A 334 -26.11 -12.23 3.00
N ALA A 335 -26.28 -13.54 2.78
CA ALA A 335 -25.87 -14.56 3.74
C ALA A 335 -24.36 -14.61 3.94
N GLY A 336 -23.58 -14.45 2.85
CA GLY A 336 -22.12 -14.30 2.92
C GLY A 336 -21.71 -13.10 3.77
N VAL A 337 -22.37 -11.95 3.60
CA VAL A 337 -22.17 -10.74 4.44
C VAL A 337 -22.53 -11.03 5.90
N ALA A 338 -23.62 -11.75 6.13
CA ALA A 338 -24.06 -12.14 7.46
C ALA A 338 -23.11 -13.17 8.14
N LYS A 339 -22.25 -13.84 7.36
CA LYS A 339 -21.52 -15.06 7.75
C LYS A 339 -22.47 -16.17 8.19
N MET A 340 -23.60 -16.31 7.49
CA MET A 340 -24.65 -17.30 7.77
C MET A 340 -24.84 -18.23 6.56
N LYS A 341 -25.36 -19.44 6.80
CA LYS A 341 -25.78 -20.33 5.72
C LYS A 341 -27.18 -19.95 5.23
N CYS A 342 -27.33 -19.74 3.92
CA CYS A 342 -28.63 -19.59 3.27
C CYS A 342 -29.12 -20.95 2.77
N ILE A 343 -30.29 -21.39 3.23
CA ILE A 343 -30.85 -22.70 2.87
C ILE A 343 -32.20 -22.48 2.19
N PHE A 344 -32.34 -22.92 0.95
CA PHE A 344 -33.61 -22.88 0.22
C PHE A 344 -34.38 -24.19 0.43
N ALA A 345 -35.67 -24.11 0.77
CA ALA A 345 -36.53 -25.28 0.72
C ALA A 345 -36.62 -25.80 -0.74
N PRO A 346 -36.76 -27.12 -0.98
CA PRO A 346 -36.87 -27.66 -2.34
C PRO A 346 -38.03 -27.04 -3.15
N SER A 347 -39.12 -26.66 -2.48
CA SER A 347 -40.27 -25.97 -3.08
C SER A 347 -40.01 -24.50 -3.45
N ALA A 348 -38.89 -23.91 -3.04
CA ALA A 348 -38.55 -22.51 -3.27
C ALA A 348 -37.81 -22.24 -4.59
N GLN A 349 -37.61 -23.25 -5.45
CA GLN A 349 -36.80 -23.13 -6.66
C GLN A 349 -37.31 -22.02 -7.60
N ALA A 350 -38.62 -21.93 -7.83
CA ALA A 350 -39.21 -20.91 -8.71
C ALA A 350 -39.00 -19.48 -8.16
N ALA A 351 -39.17 -19.29 -6.85
CA ALA A 351 -38.93 -18.02 -6.18
C ALA A 351 -37.45 -17.62 -6.17
N ARG A 352 -36.54 -18.59 -6.08
CA ARG A 352 -35.08 -18.38 -6.15
C ARG A 352 -34.64 -17.77 -7.49
N ASP A 353 -35.23 -18.23 -8.59
CA ASP A 353 -34.90 -17.75 -9.94
C ASP A 353 -35.66 -16.48 -10.34
N LYS A 354 -36.60 -16.01 -9.51
CA LYS A 354 -37.35 -14.77 -9.75
C LYS A 354 -36.40 -13.58 -9.80
N ILE A 355 -36.52 -12.78 -10.87
CA ILE A 355 -35.79 -11.52 -11.04
C ILE A 355 -36.52 -10.45 -10.23
N ILE A 356 -35.78 -9.73 -9.39
CA ILE A 356 -36.31 -8.65 -8.56
C ILE A 356 -35.47 -7.37 -8.75
N SER A 357 -36.10 -6.23 -8.54
CA SER A 357 -35.45 -4.92 -8.41
C SER A 357 -35.92 -4.30 -7.09
N VAL A 358 -34.98 -3.92 -6.23
CA VAL A 358 -35.28 -3.38 -4.89
C VAL A 358 -34.33 -2.22 -4.59
N ASP A 359 -34.87 -1.11 -4.11
CA ASP A 359 -34.11 0.03 -3.57
C ASP A 359 -34.35 0.08 -2.06
N ILE A 360 -33.32 -0.21 -1.27
CA ILE A 360 -33.39 -0.29 0.19
C ILE A 360 -32.49 0.80 0.77
N LYS A 361 -33.03 1.58 1.71
CA LYS A 361 -32.30 2.63 2.42
C LYS A 361 -32.48 2.47 3.92
N ASP A 362 -31.38 2.62 4.64
CA ASP A 362 -31.31 2.61 6.10
C ASP A 362 -32.11 1.47 6.76
N LYS A 363 -31.67 0.23 6.48
CA LYS A 363 -32.26 -0.98 7.05
C LYS A 363 -31.19 -1.87 7.67
N THR A 364 -31.57 -2.63 8.69
CA THR A 364 -30.68 -3.65 9.24
C THR A 364 -30.50 -4.79 8.25
N LEU A 365 -29.37 -5.50 8.32
CA LEU A 365 -29.10 -6.64 7.43
C LEU A 365 -30.20 -7.71 7.51
N ARG A 366 -30.75 -7.94 8.71
CA ARG A 366 -31.91 -8.82 8.91
C ARG A 366 -33.12 -8.34 8.10
N GLN A 367 -33.47 -7.05 8.22
CA GLN A 367 -34.60 -6.46 7.48
C GLN A 367 -34.38 -6.50 5.97
N VAL A 368 -33.15 -6.26 5.50
CA VAL A 368 -32.80 -6.35 4.08
C VAL A 368 -33.05 -7.76 3.55
N ILE A 369 -32.62 -8.79 4.27
CA ILE A 369 -32.85 -10.19 3.89
C ILE A 369 -34.34 -10.51 3.84
N GLU A 370 -35.12 -10.05 4.82
CA GLU A 370 -36.58 -10.23 4.87
C GLU A 370 -37.31 -9.52 3.73
N ILE A 371 -36.91 -8.30 3.38
CA ILE A 371 -37.48 -7.54 2.25
C ILE A 371 -37.21 -8.29 0.93
N VAL A 372 -35.96 -8.68 0.68
CA VAL A 372 -35.57 -9.41 -0.54
C VAL A 372 -36.28 -10.77 -0.64
N ALA A 373 -36.40 -11.49 0.49
CA ALA A 373 -37.15 -12.74 0.55
C ALA A 373 -38.64 -12.51 0.24
N LYS A 374 -39.27 -11.49 0.84
CA LYS A 374 -40.68 -11.18 0.63
C LYS A 374 -40.99 -10.82 -0.83
N GLU A 375 -40.17 -9.99 -1.46
CA GLU A 375 -40.32 -9.61 -2.88
C GLU A 375 -40.22 -10.83 -3.82
N SER A 376 -39.48 -11.86 -3.41
CA SER A 376 -39.38 -13.13 -4.14
C SER A 376 -40.49 -14.14 -3.82
N GLY A 377 -41.40 -13.83 -2.89
CA GLY A 377 -42.46 -14.75 -2.43
C GLY A 377 -41.97 -15.76 -1.39
N LEU A 378 -40.92 -15.44 -0.65
CA LEU A 378 -40.30 -16.27 0.38
C LEU A 378 -40.50 -15.66 1.77
N LYS A 379 -40.65 -16.54 2.77
CA LYS A 379 -40.59 -16.22 4.19
C LYS A 379 -39.25 -16.73 4.75
N VAL A 380 -38.64 -15.92 5.61
CA VAL A 380 -37.39 -16.25 6.28
C VAL A 380 -37.68 -16.90 7.64
N ALA A 381 -37.08 -18.05 7.89
CA ALA A 381 -37.02 -18.69 9.21
C ALA A 381 -35.58 -18.60 9.72
N TRP A 382 -35.38 -17.89 10.83
CA TRP A 382 -34.05 -17.61 11.40
C TRP A 382 -33.57 -18.74 12.33
N SER A 383 -32.26 -18.96 12.35
CA SER A 383 -31.55 -19.83 13.29
C SER A 383 -30.18 -19.21 13.62
N ASP A 384 -29.46 -19.77 14.60
CA ASP A 384 -28.24 -19.14 15.15
C ASP A 384 -27.15 -18.86 14.10
N ASN A 385 -26.95 -19.76 13.14
CA ASN A 385 -25.92 -19.64 12.10
C ASN A 385 -26.46 -19.81 10.66
N SER A 386 -27.79 -19.81 10.48
CA SER A 386 -28.42 -20.01 9.18
C SER A 386 -29.80 -19.36 9.12
N PHE A 387 -30.28 -19.12 7.91
CA PHE A 387 -31.69 -18.83 7.69
C PHE A 387 -32.23 -19.71 6.56
N GLN A 388 -33.44 -20.20 6.76
CA GLN A 388 -34.15 -21.04 5.80
C GLN A 388 -35.22 -20.22 5.09
N LEU A 389 -35.30 -20.39 3.77
CA LEU A 389 -36.25 -19.70 2.90
C LEU A 389 -37.35 -20.66 2.47
N ILE A 390 -38.59 -20.31 2.81
CA ILE A 390 -39.78 -21.15 2.59
C ILE A 390 -40.78 -20.35 1.75
N PRO A 391 -41.45 -20.93 0.73
CA PRO A 391 -42.48 -20.23 -0.03
C PRO A 391 -43.62 -19.72 0.85
N ILE A 392 -44.08 -18.49 0.60
CA ILE A 392 -45.32 -17.97 1.16
C ILE A 392 -46.47 -18.66 0.41
N LYS A 393 -47.32 -19.40 1.13
CA LYS A 393 -48.51 -20.04 0.58
C LYS A 393 -49.58 -19.00 0.24
#